data_AF-A0A7K9A6A2-F1
#
_entry.id   AF-A0A7K9A6A2-F1
#
_cell.length_a   1.000
_cell.length_b   1.000
_cell.length_c   1.000
_cell.angle_alpha   90.00
_cell.angle_beta   90.00
_cell.angle_gamma   90.00
#
_symmetry.space_group_name_H-M   'P 1'
#
loop_
_entity.id
_entity.type
_entity.pdbx_description
1 polymer ?
#
loop_
_entity_poly.entity_id
_entity_poly.type
_entity_poly.pdbx_seq_one_letter_code
_entity_poly.pdbx_strand_id
1 'polypeptide(L)'
;REGFRFSSQEAASSFGDDRLLIEKFIDNPRHIEIQILADKHGNALWLNERECSIQRRNQKVVEEAPSTFLDPETRRAMGEQAVALAKAVKYSSAGTVEFLVDSSKNFYFLEMNTRLQVEHPVTECITGLDLVQEMIRVAKGYPLRHKQADIPINGWAVECRVYAEDPYKSFGLPSIGKLSQYQEPLHVPSVRVDSGIQQGSDISIYYDPMISKLITYGSNRAEALKRMEEALDNYVIRGVAHNISLLREVIIHPRFVQGDISTKFLPEVYPDGFKGHKLTDLERRELLATAGSLYVAEQLRSQRFLGTPRIPVAKSKGRSWELSVRLGDGIYPVAVSKDGSSFSVEVDGMKLNVTSEWNLASPLLSVTIDGTQRTIQRISRNASGETSIQFLGTVYKLQILTKVAAELSKYMPEKAEEDTSSILRSPMPGTVVAVSVKPGDKV
;
A
#
# COMPACT_ATOMS: atom_id res chain seq x y z
N ARG A 1 22.65 -31.68 -12.34
CA ARG A 1 22.47 -33.15 -12.21
C ARG A 1 21.74 -33.53 -10.93
N GLU A 2 22.13 -32.99 -9.76
CA GLU A 2 21.41 -33.24 -8.50
C GLU A 2 20.01 -32.63 -8.47
N GLY A 3 19.84 -31.38 -8.92
CA GLY A 3 18.53 -30.72 -8.99
C GLY A 3 17.50 -31.49 -9.82
N PHE A 4 17.89 -31.99 -11.01
CA PHE A 4 17.02 -32.84 -11.84
C PHE A 4 16.54 -34.09 -11.10
N ARG A 5 17.45 -34.78 -10.40
CA ARG A 5 17.11 -36.00 -9.64
C ARG A 5 16.11 -35.69 -8.52
N PHE A 6 16.35 -34.61 -7.76
CA PHE A 6 15.47 -34.23 -6.66
C PHE A 6 14.09 -33.78 -7.17
N SER A 7 14.03 -32.93 -8.19
CA SER A 7 12.76 -32.46 -8.75
C SER A 7 11.94 -33.58 -9.40
N SER A 8 12.58 -34.55 -10.08
CA SER A 8 11.86 -35.72 -10.64
C SER A 8 11.27 -36.60 -9.55
N GLN A 9 12.03 -36.83 -8.45
CA GLN A 9 11.54 -37.61 -7.31
C GLN A 9 10.38 -36.90 -6.60
N GLU A 10 10.48 -35.58 -6.42
CA GLU A 10 9.43 -34.76 -5.84
C GLU A 10 8.16 -34.76 -6.71
N ALA A 11 8.30 -34.54 -8.02
CA ALA A 11 7.19 -34.55 -8.97
C ALA A 11 6.50 -35.92 -9.03
N ALA A 12 7.27 -37.02 -9.11
CA ALA A 12 6.73 -38.38 -9.07
C ALA A 12 5.98 -38.66 -7.75
N SER A 13 6.53 -38.23 -6.62
CA SER A 13 5.91 -38.45 -5.30
C SER A 13 4.65 -37.61 -5.08
N SER A 14 4.60 -36.40 -5.63
CA SER A 14 3.52 -35.43 -5.39
C SER A 14 2.39 -35.53 -6.41
N PHE A 15 2.71 -35.87 -7.66
CA PHE A 15 1.79 -35.80 -8.79
C PHE A 15 1.71 -37.10 -9.61
N GLY A 16 2.51 -38.12 -9.28
CA GLY A 16 2.55 -39.39 -10.02
C GLY A 16 3.15 -39.27 -11.43
N ASP A 17 3.83 -38.16 -11.73
CA ASP A 17 4.42 -37.85 -13.02
C ASP A 17 5.82 -37.25 -12.81
N ASP A 18 6.84 -37.85 -13.42
CA ASP A 18 8.25 -37.46 -13.25
C ASP A 18 8.77 -36.56 -14.38
N ARG A 19 7.89 -36.19 -15.33
CA ARG A 19 8.24 -35.28 -16.43
C ARG A 19 8.60 -33.91 -15.88
N LEU A 20 9.80 -33.47 -16.24
CA LEU A 20 10.30 -32.15 -15.89
C LEU A 20 10.37 -31.25 -17.13
N LEU A 21 9.90 -30.03 -16.98
CA LEU A 21 10.20 -28.94 -17.90
C LEU A 21 11.54 -28.30 -17.48
N ILE A 22 12.49 -28.22 -18.40
CA ILE A 22 13.76 -27.51 -18.16
C ILE A 22 13.73 -26.24 -19.01
N GLU A 23 13.68 -25.09 -18.34
CA GLU A 23 13.65 -23.79 -18.98
C GLU A 23 15.01 -23.10 -18.87
N LYS A 24 15.27 -22.18 -19.81
CA LYS A 24 16.42 -21.29 -19.72
C LYS A 24 16.28 -20.44 -18.45
N PHE A 25 17.33 -20.43 -17.62
CA PHE A 25 17.38 -19.52 -16.49
C PHE A 25 17.47 -18.07 -16.98
N ILE A 26 16.58 -17.23 -16.47
CA ILE A 26 16.53 -15.79 -16.77
C ILE A 26 17.11 -15.06 -15.56
N ASP A 27 18.18 -14.30 -15.77
CA ASP A 27 18.80 -13.47 -14.75
C ASP A 27 18.01 -12.17 -14.56
N ASN A 28 17.89 -11.74 -13.29
CA ASN A 28 17.13 -10.55 -12.87
C ASN A 28 15.81 -10.36 -13.64
N PRO A 29 14.93 -11.38 -13.66
CA PRO A 29 13.79 -11.40 -14.54
C PRO A 29 12.85 -10.23 -14.22
N ARG A 30 12.44 -9.54 -15.27
CA ARG A 30 11.35 -8.57 -15.24
C ARG A 30 10.11 -9.18 -15.85
N HIS A 31 8.99 -9.02 -15.16
CA HIS A 31 7.70 -9.44 -15.68
C HIS A 31 7.10 -8.26 -16.44
N ILE A 32 7.14 -8.33 -17.77
CA ILE A 32 6.61 -7.28 -18.64
C ILE A 32 5.61 -7.91 -19.60
N GLU A 33 4.44 -7.31 -19.69
CA GLU A 33 3.30 -7.86 -20.43
C GLU A 33 2.75 -6.85 -21.43
N ILE A 34 2.26 -7.34 -22.56
CA ILE A 34 1.68 -6.52 -23.62
C ILE A 34 0.16 -6.66 -23.58
N GLN A 35 -0.54 -5.53 -23.42
CA GLN A 35 -1.98 -5.49 -23.63
C GLN A 35 -2.26 -5.58 -25.13
N ILE A 36 -3.16 -6.49 -25.52
CA ILE A 36 -3.65 -6.60 -26.89
C ILE A 36 -5.15 -6.39 -26.95
N LEU A 37 -5.63 -5.94 -28.10
CA LEU A 37 -7.03 -5.82 -28.44
C LEU A 37 -7.23 -6.30 -29.88
N ALA A 38 -8.07 -7.32 -30.07
CA ALA A 38 -8.32 -7.92 -31.38
C ALA A 38 -9.82 -8.06 -31.66
N ASP A 39 -10.23 -7.99 -32.92
CA ASP A 39 -11.63 -8.14 -33.36
C ASP A 39 -11.89 -9.41 -34.18
N LYS A 40 -13.16 -9.68 -34.46
CA LYS A 40 -13.60 -10.82 -35.29
C LYS A 40 -13.32 -10.63 -36.79
N HIS A 41 -12.78 -9.48 -37.19
CA HIS A 41 -12.50 -9.11 -38.58
C HIS A 41 -11.01 -9.30 -38.94
N GLY A 42 -10.21 -9.84 -38.01
CA GLY A 42 -8.78 -10.09 -38.20
C GLY A 42 -7.88 -8.90 -37.87
N ASN A 43 -8.44 -7.82 -37.31
CA ASN A 43 -7.64 -6.70 -36.81
C ASN A 43 -7.15 -7.00 -35.39
N ALA A 44 -5.93 -6.60 -35.08
CA ALA A 44 -5.35 -6.69 -33.75
C ALA A 44 -4.32 -5.58 -33.54
N LEU A 45 -4.30 -5.02 -32.33
CA LEU A 45 -3.46 -3.91 -31.88
C LEU A 45 -2.79 -4.28 -30.56
N TRP A 46 -1.62 -3.71 -30.29
CA TRP A 46 -1.04 -3.68 -28.95
C TRP A 46 -1.21 -2.29 -28.33
N LEU A 47 -1.53 -2.26 -27.04
CA LEU A 47 -1.83 -1.06 -26.26
C LEU A 47 -0.71 -0.76 -25.27
N ASN A 48 0.52 -0.87 -25.78
CA ASN A 48 1.78 -0.79 -25.03
C ASN A 48 1.90 -1.88 -23.95
N GLU A 49 2.96 -1.78 -23.15
CA GLU A 49 3.31 -2.72 -22.09
C GLU A 49 2.89 -2.24 -20.69
N ARG A 50 2.82 -3.21 -19.77
CA ARG A 50 2.81 -2.99 -18.34
C ARG A 50 3.97 -3.76 -17.71
N GLU A 51 4.60 -3.19 -16.70
CA GLU A 51 5.59 -3.88 -15.88
C GLU A 51 4.99 -4.28 -14.55
N CYS A 52 5.01 -5.58 -14.27
CA CYS A 52 4.41 -6.21 -13.09
C CYS A 52 5.47 -6.93 -12.24
N SER A 53 6.73 -6.47 -12.32
CA SER A 53 7.88 -7.08 -11.64
C SER A 53 7.73 -7.08 -10.11
N ILE A 54 6.99 -6.14 -9.51
CA ILE A 54 6.79 -6.10 -8.07
C ILE A 54 5.66 -7.06 -7.67
N GLN A 55 6.06 -8.25 -7.24
CA GLN A 55 5.15 -9.33 -6.87
C GLN A 55 5.60 -10.04 -5.58
N ARG A 56 4.64 -10.63 -4.88
CA ARG A 56 4.86 -11.46 -3.69
C ARG A 56 4.26 -12.83 -3.92
N ARG A 57 5.07 -13.90 -3.88
CA ARG A 57 4.60 -15.29 -4.13
C ARG A 57 3.75 -15.40 -5.41
N ASN A 58 4.22 -14.75 -6.49
CA ASN A 58 3.54 -14.66 -7.79
C ASN A 58 2.22 -13.86 -7.80
N GLN A 59 1.85 -13.22 -6.69
CA GLN A 59 0.76 -12.25 -6.65
C GLN A 59 1.32 -10.85 -6.96
N LYS A 60 0.83 -10.21 -8.02
CA LYS A 60 1.23 -8.84 -8.38
C LYS A 60 0.80 -7.86 -7.27
N VAL A 61 1.67 -6.91 -6.94
CA VAL A 61 1.48 -5.96 -5.83
C VAL A 61 1.47 -4.52 -6.33
N VAL A 62 2.42 -4.19 -7.22
CA VAL A 62 2.52 -2.89 -7.89
C VAL A 62 2.78 -3.11 -9.37
N GLU A 63 2.04 -2.38 -10.18
CA GLU A 63 2.10 -2.40 -11.64
C GLU A 63 2.31 -0.99 -12.18
N GLU A 64 3.04 -0.85 -13.28
CA GLU A 64 3.23 0.44 -13.93
C GLU A 64 3.17 0.34 -15.46
N ALA A 65 2.76 1.43 -16.10
CA ALA A 65 2.82 1.57 -17.54
C ALA A 65 3.26 2.99 -17.94
N PRO A 66 4.17 3.13 -18.91
CA PRO A 66 4.96 2.07 -19.56
C PRO A 66 6.03 1.46 -18.61
N SER A 67 6.89 0.56 -19.12
CA SER A 67 8.06 0.05 -18.39
C SER A 67 9.21 1.07 -18.43
N THR A 68 9.93 1.19 -17.32
CA THR A 68 11.18 1.98 -17.23
C THR A 68 12.35 1.33 -17.99
N PHE A 69 12.26 0.02 -18.25
CA PHE A 69 13.36 -0.76 -18.80
C PHE A 69 13.35 -0.81 -20.33
N LEU A 70 12.16 -0.85 -20.93
CA LEU A 70 12.03 -1.00 -22.38
C LEU A 70 12.29 0.31 -23.13
N ASP A 71 13.19 0.25 -24.11
CA ASP A 71 13.32 1.27 -25.15
C ASP A 71 12.23 1.11 -26.23
N PRO A 72 12.03 2.13 -27.10
CA PRO A 72 11.01 2.07 -28.15
C PRO A 72 11.16 0.92 -29.14
N GLU A 73 12.38 0.42 -29.39
CA GLU A 73 12.65 -0.66 -30.34
C GLU A 73 12.18 -2.00 -29.76
N THR A 74 12.60 -2.31 -28.53
CA THR A 74 12.21 -3.54 -27.84
C THR A 74 10.71 -3.56 -27.56
N ARG A 75 10.14 -2.42 -27.14
CA ARG A 75 8.68 -2.27 -26.96
C ARG A 75 7.91 -2.60 -28.23
N ARG A 76 8.36 -2.09 -29.38
CA ARG A 76 7.75 -2.40 -30.67
C ARG A 76 7.89 -3.88 -31.02
N ALA A 77 9.08 -4.45 -30.85
CA ALA A 77 9.31 -5.87 -31.14
C ALA A 77 8.39 -6.79 -30.32
N MET A 78 8.25 -6.51 -29.02
CA MET A 78 7.32 -7.23 -28.15
C MET A 78 5.85 -7.04 -28.58
N GLY A 79 5.46 -5.81 -28.89
CA GLY A 79 4.10 -5.48 -29.35
C GLY A 79 3.71 -6.17 -30.66
N GLU A 80 4.60 -6.14 -31.64
CA GLU A 80 4.42 -6.79 -32.94
C GLU A 80 4.32 -8.32 -32.81
N GLN A 81 5.17 -8.93 -31.98
CA GLN A 81 5.08 -10.37 -31.70
C GLN A 81 3.79 -10.75 -30.95
N ALA A 82 3.36 -9.94 -29.98
CA ALA A 82 2.10 -10.17 -29.27
C ALA A 82 0.89 -10.10 -30.21
N VAL A 83 0.86 -9.14 -31.15
CA VAL A 83 -0.19 -9.07 -32.17
C VAL A 83 -0.11 -10.21 -33.18
N ALA A 84 1.10 -10.63 -33.57
CA ALA A 84 1.27 -11.79 -34.43
C ALA A 84 0.71 -13.07 -33.78
N LEU A 85 0.99 -13.29 -32.49
CA LEU A 85 0.42 -14.38 -31.71
C LEU A 85 -1.10 -14.30 -31.66
N ALA A 86 -1.66 -13.13 -31.34
CA ALA A 86 -3.11 -12.92 -31.29
C ALA A 86 -3.79 -13.27 -32.63
N LYS A 87 -3.20 -12.87 -33.76
CA LYS A 87 -3.72 -13.20 -35.09
C LYS A 87 -3.60 -14.70 -35.40
N ALA A 88 -2.48 -15.33 -35.04
CA ALA A 88 -2.25 -16.75 -35.27
C ALA A 88 -3.31 -17.63 -34.58
N VAL A 89 -3.72 -17.26 -33.37
CA VAL A 89 -4.77 -17.96 -32.62
C VAL A 89 -6.18 -17.42 -32.89
N LYS A 90 -6.33 -16.47 -33.82
CA LYS A 90 -7.60 -15.79 -34.15
C LYS A 90 -8.31 -15.23 -32.91
N TYR A 91 -7.53 -14.61 -32.03
CA TYR A 91 -8.02 -14.03 -30.78
C TYR A 91 -9.03 -12.90 -31.05
N SER A 92 -9.98 -12.74 -30.13
CA SER A 92 -10.98 -11.67 -30.15
C SER A 92 -11.19 -11.20 -28.72
N SER A 93 -11.45 -9.89 -28.55
CA SER A 93 -11.52 -9.17 -27.27
C SER A 93 -10.15 -8.62 -26.82
N ALA A 94 -10.10 -8.08 -25.60
CA ALA A 94 -8.87 -7.67 -24.93
C ALA A 94 -8.21 -8.87 -24.24
N GLY A 95 -6.90 -9.01 -24.40
CA GLY A 95 -6.10 -10.07 -23.80
C GLY A 95 -4.71 -9.56 -23.44
N THR A 96 -3.89 -10.38 -22.80
CA THR A 96 -2.54 -9.97 -22.39
C THR A 96 -1.54 -11.07 -22.73
N VAL A 97 -0.41 -10.69 -23.32
CA VAL A 97 0.70 -11.59 -23.61
C VAL A 97 1.81 -11.28 -22.61
N GLU A 98 2.15 -12.24 -21.76
CA GLU A 98 3.13 -12.09 -20.68
C GLU A 98 4.51 -12.53 -21.14
N PHE A 99 5.52 -11.72 -20.82
CA PHE A 99 6.92 -12.00 -21.11
C PHE A 99 7.78 -11.89 -19.85
N LEU A 100 8.83 -12.70 -19.83
CA LEU A 100 9.99 -12.47 -18.96
C LEU A 100 11.08 -11.78 -19.77
N VAL A 101 11.60 -10.67 -19.26
CA VAL A 101 12.66 -9.90 -19.91
C VAL A 101 13.93 -9.98 -19.06
N ASP A 102 15.04 -10.35 -19.70
CA ASP A 102 16.36 -10.46 -19.06
C ASP A 102 17.12 -9.11 -19.02
N SER A 103 18.26 -9.09 -18.33
CA SER A 103 19.10 -7.89 -18.18
C SER A 103 19.62 -7.31 -19.50
N SER A 104 19.66 -8.13 -20.56
CA SER A 104 20.08 -7.74 -21.92
C SER A 104 18.91 -7.38 -22.82
N LYS A 105 17.70 -7.21 -22.26
CA LYS A 105 16.44 -6.92 -22.98
C LYS A 105 15.98 -8.01 -23.95
N ASN A 106 16.51 -9.23 -23.84
CA ASN A 106 15.87 -10.35 -24.53
C ASN A 106 14.58 -10.68 -23.78
N PHE A 107 13.51 -10.86 -24.54
CA PHE A 107 12.19 -11.18 -24.00
C PHE A 107 11.78 -12.59 -24.42
N TYR A 108 11.14 -13.30 -23.49
CA TYR A 108 10.72 -14.69 -23.66
C TYR A 108 9.24 -14.78 -23.31
N PHE A 109 8.46 -15.37 -24.20
CA PHE A 109 7.04 -15.60 -23.98
C PHE A 109 6.84 -16.55 -22.79
N LEU A 110 5.96 -16.16 -21.87
CA LEU A 110 5.56 -17.00 -20.75
C LEU A 110 4.19 -17.63 -21.04
N GLU A 111 3.16 -16.80 -21.15
CA GLU A 111 1.80 -17.24 -21.45
C GLU A 111 0.96 -16.11 -22.07
N MET A 112 -0.24 -16.45 -22.56
CA MET A 112 -1.24 -15.49 -22.99
C MET A 112 -2.50 -15.65 -22.14
N ASN A 113 -2.84 -14.61 -21.39
CA ASN A 113 -4.06 -14.53 -20.62
C ASN A 113 -5.22 -14.05 -21.52
N THR A 114 -6.19 -14.93 -21.74
CA THR A 114 -7.33 -14.73 -22.67
C THR A 114 -8.51 -13.98 -22.06
N ARG A 115 -8.23 -13.12 -21.08
CA ARG A 115 -9.19 -12.32 -20.32
C ARG A 115 -8.65 -10.91 -20.06
N LEU A 116 -9.50 -10.02 -19.58
CA LEU A 116 -9.07 -8.74 -19.03
C LEU A 116 -8.18 -8.98 -17.80
N GLN A 117 -7.08 -8.24 -17.71
CA GLN A 117 -6.21 -8.27 -16.54
C GLN A 117 -6.67 -7.30 -15.46
N VAL A 118 -6.31 -7.55 -14.21
CA VAL A 118 -6.71 -6.73 -13.06
C VAL A 118 -6.13 -5.31 -13.21
N GLU A 119 -4.87 -5.27 -13.61
CA GLU A 119 -3.96 -4.15 -13.84
C GLU A 119 -4.18 -3.43 -15.19
N HIS A 120 -5.26 -3.73 -15.91
CA HIS A 120 -5.60 -3.00 -17.14
C HIS A 120 -5.74 -1.47 -16.97
N PRO A 121 -6.14 -0.89 -15.80
CA PRO A 121 -6.27 0.55 -15.65
C PRO A 121 -4.99 1.35 -15.94
N VAL A 122 -3.79 0.81 -15.67
CA VAL A 122 -2.56 1.54 -16.00
C VAL A 122 -2.41 1.73 -17.51
N THR A 123 -2.87 0.77 -18.32
CA THR A 123 -2.96 0.91 -19.78
C THR A 123 -3.99 1.96 -20.17
N GLU A 124 -5.17 1.94 -19.56
CA GLU A 124 -6.23 2.91 -19.85
C GLU A 124 -5.78 4.35 -19.55
N CYS A 125 -5.08 4.57 -18.43
CA CYS A 125 -4.59 5.88 -18.02
C CYS A 125 -3.57 6.50 -18.98
N ILE A 126 -2.71 5.69 -19.64
CA ILE A 126 -1.72 6.23 -20.59
C ILE A 126 -2.24 6.24 -22.04
N THR A 127 -3.22 5.41 -22.38
CA THR A 127 -3.76 5.34 -23.76
C THR A 127 -5.01 6.18 -23.95
N GLY A 128 -5.78 6.44 -22.89
CA GLY A 128 -7.10 7.06 -22.95
C GLY A 128 -8.20 6.13 -23.47
N LEU A 129 -7.93 4.83 -23.59
CA LEU A 129 -8.89 3.83 -24.06
C LEU A 129 -9.57 3.13 -22.89
N ASP A 130 -10.89 2.96 -22.98
CA ASP A 130 -11.67 2.10 -22.09
C ASP A 130 -11.72 0.69 -22.69
N LEU A 131 -10.99 -0.24 -22.06
CA LEU A 131 -10.84 -1.60 -22.54
C LEU A 131 -12.14 -2.38 -22.38
N VAL A 132 -12.91 -2.15 -21.31
CA VAL A 132 -14.20 -2.80 -21.12
C VAL A 132 -15.18 -2.38 -22.21
N GLN A 133 -15.19 -1.09 -22.57
CA GLN A 133 -15.97 -0.58 -23.70
C GLN A 133 -15.56 -1.25 -25.01
N GLU A 134 -14.26 -1.33 -25.32
CA GLU A 134 -13.77 -1.98 -26.53
C GLU A 134 -14.10 -3.48 -26.58
N MET A 135 -13.98 -4.19 -25.45
CA MET A 135 -14.39 -5.58 -25.33
C MET A 135 -15.85 -5.78 -25.71
N ILE A 136 -16.76 -4.95 -25.19
CA ILE A 136 -18.20 -5.02 -25.50
C ILE A 136 -18.45 -4.74 -26.99
N ARG A 137 -17.78 -3.74 -27.56
CA ARG A 137 -17.89 -3.39 -28.98
C ARG A 137 -17.47 -4.54 -29.89
N VAL A 138 -16.29 -5.10 -29.64
CA VAL A 138 -15.76 -6.24 -30.38
C VAL A 138 -16.65 -7.46 -30.21
N ALA A 139 -17.13 -7.75 -29.00
CA ALA A 139 -18.03 -8.87 -28.73
C ALA A 139 -19.30 -8.79 -29.59
N LYS A 140 -19.84 -7.58 -29.76
CA LYS A 140 -20.98 -7.28 -30.64
C LYS A 140 -20.67 -7.39 -32.14
N GLY A 141 -19.41 -7.56 -32.52
CA GLY A 141 -18.96 -7.72 -33.90
C GLY A 141 -18.58 -6.41 -34.59
N TYR A 142 -18.37 -5.32 -33.87
CA TYR A 142 -17.81 -4.10 -34.46
C TYR A 142 -16.31 -4.25 -34.72
N PRO A 143 -15.79 -3.64 -35.80
CA PRO A 143 -14.35 -3.57 -36.01
C PRO A 143 -13.69 -2.62 -35.01
N LEU A 144 -12.38 -2.79 -34.81
CA LEU A 144 -11.58 -1.86 -34.01
C LEU A 144 -11.66 -0.43 -34.57
N ARG A 145 -11.83 0.55 -33.68
CA ARG A 145 -11.92 1.98 -34.06
C ARG A 145 -10.55 2.58 -34.39
N HIS A 146 -9.52 2.04 -33.79
CA HIS A 146 -8.16 2.58 -33.80
C HIS A 146 -7.27 1.76 -34.72
N LYS A 147 -6.24 2.39 -35.25
CA LYS A 147 -5.07 1.75 -35.85
C LYS A 147 -3.90 1.82 -34.88
N GLN A 148 -2.86 1.05 -35.15
CA GLN A 148 -1.68 1.00 -34.26
C GLN A 148 -1.02 2.38 -34.09
N ALA A 149 -1.03 3.21 -35.14
CA ALA A 149 -0.50 4.57 -35.10
C ALA A 149 -1.32 5.54 -34.23
N ASP A 150 -2.56 5.18 -33.89
CA ASP A 150 -3.46 6.02 -33.08
C ASP A 150 -3.29 5.75 -31.57
N ILE A 151 -2.48 4.76 -31.19
CA ILE A 151 -2.29 4.35 -29.78
C ILE A 151 -1.17 5.17 -29.15
N PRO A 152 -1.47 6.09 -28.21
CA PRO A 152 -0.47 6.95 -27.62
C PRO A 152 0.20 6.32 -26.40
N ILE A 153 1.28 6.97 -25.93
CA ILE A 153 1.82 6.82 -24.57
C ILE A 153 1.76 8.22 -23.95
N ASN A 154 0.68 8.52 -23.24
CA ASN A 154 0.46 9.81 -22.59
C ASN A 154 0.88 9.75 -21.11
N GLY A 155 2.16 10.05 -20.86
CA GLY A 155 2.69 10.11 -19.50
C GLY A 155 2.94 8.74 -18.87
N TRP A 156 2.58 8.60 -17.59
CA TRP A 156 2.85 7.40 -16.80
C TRP A 156 1.69 7.09 -15.86
N ALA A 157 1.45 5.80 -15.61
CA ALA A 157 0.48 5.33 -14.64
C ALA A 157 1.09 4.25 -13.74
N VAL A 158 0.68 4.25 -12.47
CA VAL A 158 1.08 3.27 -11.46
C VAL A 158 -0.16 2.81 -10.72
N GLU A 159 -0.31 1.51 -10.55
CA GLU A 159 -1.36 0.85 -9.79
C GLU A 159 -0.76 0.13 -8.59
N CYS A 160 -1.43 0.26 -7.45
CA CYS A 160 -1.17 -0.50 -6.24
C CYS A 160 -2.40 -1.33 -5.90
N ARG A 161 -2.22 -2.63 -5.67
CA ARG A 161 -3.30 -3.49 -5.16
C ARG A 161 -3.41 -3.35 -3.64
N VAL A 162 -4.50 -2.73 -3.18
CA VAL A 162 -4.77 -2.58 -1.76
C VAL A 162 -5.44 -3.85 -1.27
N TYR A 163 -4.74 -4.61 -0.44
CA TYR A 163 -5.17 -5.89 0.10
C TYR A 163 -5.52 -5.77 1.58
N ALA A 164 -6.56 -6.50 2.00
CA ALA A 164 -6.89 -6.77 3.39
C ALA A 164 -5.93 -7.83 3.95
N GLU A 165 -4.68 -7.44 4.14
CA GLU A 165 -3.58 -8.30 4.55
C GLU A 165 -2.64 -7.55 5.49
N ASP A 166 -2.10 -8.25 6.49
CA ASP A 166 -1.14 -7.68 7.43
C ASP A 166 0.31 -7.82 6.90
N PRO A 167 0.96 -6.74 6.42
CA PRO A 167 2.30 -6.83 5.85
C PRO A 167 3.36 -7.17 6.90
N TYR A 168 3.10 -6.93 8.20
CA TYR A 168 4.02 -7.23 9.29
C TYR A 168 4.05 -8.72 9.67
N LYS A 169 3.06 -9.50 9.20
CA LYS A 169 2.95 -10.94 9.48
C LYS A 169 3.10 -11.75 8.21
N SER A 170 4.23 -12.45 8.08
CA SER A 170 4.51 -13.37 6.96
C SER A 170 4.32 -12.75 5.57
N PHE A 171 4.51 -11.43 5.45
CA PHE A 171 4.11 -10.63 4.29
C PHE A 171 2.67 -10.90 3.86
N GLY A 172 1.68 -10.48 4.64
CA GLY A 172 0.29 -10.44 4.23
C GLY A 172 -0.52 -11.68 4.60
N LEU A 173 -0.52 -12.01 5.88
CA LEU A 173 -1.59 -12.83 6.44
C LEU A 173 -2.95 -12.16 6.13
N PRO A 174 -3.91 -12.85 5.47
CA PRO A 174 -5.22 -12.28 5.18
C PRO A 174 -5.94 -11.80 6.43
N SER A 175 -6.59 -10.64 6.31
CA SER A 175 -7.40 -10.03 7.35
C SER A 175 -8.86 -10.06 6.94
N ILE A 176 -9.69 -10.63 7.79
CA ILE A 176 -11.15 -10.63 7.63
C ILE A 176 -11.79 -9.68 8.62
N GLY A 177 -12.97 -9.18 8.29
CA GLY A 177 -13.74 -8.33 9.19
C GLY A 177 -14.47 -7.19 8.49
N LYS A 178 -15.17 -6.40 9.30
CA LYS A 178 -15.95 -5.26 8.82
C LYS A 178 -15.08 -4.03 8.62
N LEU A 179 -15.23 -3.35 7.50
CA LEU A 179 -14.65 -2.03 7.26
C LEU A 179 -15.39 -0.97 8.09
N SER A 180 -14.91 -0.70 9.32
CA SER A 180 -15.56 0.26 10.22
C SER A 180 -15.48 1.69 9.73
N GLN A 181 -14.43 2.02 8.98
CA GLN A 181 -14.26 3.28 8.29
C GLN A 181 -13.51 3.04 6.98
N TYR A 182 -14.00 3.65 5.89
CA TYR A 182 -13.40 3.51 4.56
C TYR A 182 -13.58 4.82 3.80
N GLN A 183 -12.47 5.48 3.47
CA GLN A 183 -12.46 6.72 2.69
C GLN A 183 -11.36 6.66 1.64
N GLU A 184 -11.77 6.67 0.38
CA GLU A 184 -10.87 6.68 -0.78
C GLU A 184 -10.24 8.06 -0.97
N PRO A 185 -8.98 8.14 -1.43
CA PRO A 185 -8.24 9.39 -1.58
C PRO A 185 -8.60 10.16 -2.88
N LEU A 186 -9.88 10.23 -3.23
CA LEU A 186 -10.34 10.83 -4.50
C LEU A 186 -10.18 12.36 -4.59
N HIS A 187 -9.90 13.03 -3.46
CA HIS A 187 -9.55 14.45 -3.45
C HIS A 187 -8.14 14.74 -3.96
N VAL A 188 -7.28 13.72 -4.03
CA VAL A 188 -5.94 13.83 -4.61
C VAL A 188 -6.07 13.86 -6.15
N PRO A 189 -5.46 14.84 -6.85
CA PRO A 189 -5.58 14.94 -8.30
C PRO A 189 -5.01 13.73 -9.04
N SER A 190 -5.65 13.37 -10.16
CA SER A 190 -5.22 12.25 -11.03
C SER A 190 -5.10 10.91 -10.31
N VAL A 191 -6.03 10.67 -9.39
CA VAL A 191 -6.25 9.38 -8.72
C VAL A 191 -7.51 8.72 -9.28
N ARG A 192 -7.42 7.42 -9.53
CA ARG A 192 -8.55 6.54 -9.83
C ARG A 192 -8.56 5.42 -8.80
N VAL A 193 -9.73 5.07 -8.30
CA VAL A 193 -9.93 3.92 -7.41
C VAL A 193 -10.99 3.03 -8.02
N ASP A 194 -10.62 1.78 -8.27
CA ASP A 194 -11.56 0.74 -8.66
C ASP A 194 -11.79 -0.14 -7.43
N SER A 195 -12.96 -0.01 -6.79
CA SER A 195 -13.34 -0.77 -5.59
C SER A 195 -14.67 -1.50 -5.77
N GLY A 196 -14.80 -2.64 -5.11
CA GLY A 196 -16.05 -3.42 -5.05
C GLY A 196 -16.72 -3.38 -3.67
N ILE A 197 -16.27 -2.48 -2.80
CA ILE A 197 -16.65 -2.40 -1.39
C ILE A 197 -16.96 -0.96 -0.99
N GLN A 198 -17.58 -0.78 0.18
CA GLN A 198 -17.86 0.52 0.77
C GLN A 198 -17.67 0.48 2.29
N GLN A 199 -17.75 1.62 2.96
CA GLN A 199 -17.75 1.65 4.41
C GLN A 199 -18.88 0.78 4.97
N GLY A 200 -18.55 -0.09 5.93
CA GLY A 200 -19.46 -1.06 6.52
C GLY A 200 -19.50 -2.42 5.82
N SER A 201 -18.87 -2.59 4.65
CA SER A 201 -18.72 -3.89 3.98
C SER A 201 -17.90 -4.87 4.84
N ASP A 202 -18.16 -6.17 4.66
CA ASP A 202 -17.40 -7.25 5.30
C ASP A 202 -16.40 -7.87 4.31
N ILE A 203 -15.13 -7.92 4.70
CA ILE A 203 -14.11 -8.72 4.00
C ILE A 203 -14.24 -10.15 4.49
N SER A 204 -14.77 -11.01 3.63
CA SER A 204 -15.09 -12.41 3.95
C SER A 204 -13.99 -13.37 3.49
N ILE A 205 -13.97 -14.57 4.07
CA ILE A 205 -13.08 -15.68 3.64
C ILE A 205 -13.42 -16.26 2.25
N TYR A 206 -14.58 -15.93 1.69
CA TYR A 206 -15.10 -16.58 0.49
C TYR A 206 -14.56 -16.00 -0.82
N TYR A 207 -13.87 -14.87 -0.76
CA TYR A 207 -13.41 -14.12 -1.92
C TYR A 207 -11.95 -13.67 -1.74
N ASP A 208 -11.40 -13.13 -2.82
CA ASP A 208 -10.07 -12.51 -2.82
C ASP A 208 -9.99 -11.34 -1.81
N PRO A 209 -8.87 -11.17 -1.08
CA PRO A 209 -8.75 -10.14 -0.06
C PRO A 209 -8.55 -8.71 -0.62
N MET A 210 -8.59 -8.50 -1.94
CA MET A 210 -8.42 -7.17 -2.53
C MET A 210 -9.56 -6.23 -2.12
N ILE A 211 -9.19 -5.11 -1.51
CA ILE A 211 -10.09 -4.03 -1.13
C ILE A 211 -10.36 -3.14 -2.34
N SER A 212 -9.28 -2.74 -3.03
CA SER A 212 -9.35 -1.87 -4.20
C SER A 212 -8.07 -1.93 -5.02
N LYS A 213 -8.16 -1.41 -6.25
CA LYS A 213 -7.00 -0.99 -7.02
C LYS A 213 -6.89 0.53 -6.86
N LEU A 214 -5.74 1.01 -6.40
CA LEU A 214 -5.43 2.42 -6.33
C LEU A 214 -4.50 2.78 -7.50
N ILE A 215 -4.98 3.61 -8.42
CA ILE A 215 -4.26 4.01 -9.61
C ILE A 215 -3.95 5.50 -9.53
N THR A 216 -2.72 5.86 -9.88
CA THR A 216 -2.33 7.26 -10.08
C THR A 216 -1.64 7.42 -11.42
N TYR A 217 -1.79 8.60 -12.03
CA TYR A 217 -1.20 8.88 -13.32
C TYR A 217 -0.76 10.32 -13.43
N GLY A 218 0.17 10.61 -14.33
CA GLY A 218 0.73 11.95 -14.52
C GLY A 218 1.52 12.11 -15.81
N SER A 219 2.04 13.31 -16.07
CA SER A 219 2.80 13.60 -17.28
C SER A 219 4.13 12.84 -17.37
N ASN A 220 4.63 12.38 -16.24
CA ASN A 220 5.84 11.58 -16.11
C ASN A 220 5.76 10.67 -14.89
N ARG A 221 6.70 9.71 -14.81
CA ARG A 221 6.75 8.72 -13.73
C ARG A 221 6.86 9.34 -12.34
N ALA A 222 7.73 10.33 -12.15
CA ALA A 222 7.95 10.94 -10.85
C ALA A 222 6.67 11.63 -10.32
N GLU A 223 5.90 12.25 -11.20
CA GLU A 223 4.61 12.85 -10.86
C GLU A 223 3.58 11.79 -10.45
N ALA A 224 3.49 10.67 -11.19
CA ALA A 224 2.61 9.55 -10.83
C ALA A 224 3.01 8.94 -9.46
N LEU A 225 4.30 8.71 -9.22
CA LEU A 225 4.80 8.19 -7.93
C LEU A 225 4.51 9.12 -6.76
N LYS A 226 4.74 10.44 -6.93
CA LYS A 226 4.43 11.43 -5.91
C LYS A 226 2.94 11.46 -5.56
N ARG A 227 2.07 11.35 -6.57
CA ARG A 227 0.63 11.22 -6.35
C ARG A 227 0.26 9.93 -5.65
N MET A 228 0.91 8.82 -5.98
CA MET A 228 0.68 7.54 -5.30
C MET A 228 1.08 7.63 -3.82
N GLU A 229 2.22 8.24 -3.51
CA GLU A 229 2.64 8.50 -2.13
C GLU A 229 1.57 9.30 -1.36
N GLU A 230 1.12 10.42 -1.94
CA GLU A 230 0.08 11.26 -1.34
C GLU A 230 -1.25 10.52 -1.19
N ALA A 231 -1.67 9.77 -2.21
CA ALA A 231 -2.91 9.01 -2.20
C ALA A 231 -2.91 7.93 -1.09
N LEU A 232 -1.79 7.22 -0.92
CA LEU A 232 -1.64 6.21 0.13
C LEU A 232 -1.66 6.82 1.54
N ASP A 233 -1.08 8.01 1.75
CA ASP A 233 -1.17 8.72 3.03
C ASP A 233 -2.59 9.21 3.35
N ASN A 234 -3.37 9.51 2.32
CA ASN A 234 -4.75 9.99 2.42
C ASN A 234 -5.81 8.88 2.45
N TYR A 235 -5.41 7.61 2.31
CA TYR A 235 -6.36 6.49 2.27
C TYR A 235 -6.71 6.03 3.70
N VAL A 236 -7.98 6.13 4.07
CA VAL A 236 -8.48 5.67 5.38
C VAL A 236 -9.11 4.30 5.25
N ILE A 237 -8.52 3.32 5.94
CA ILE A 237 -9.07 1.97 6.09
C ILE A 237 -9.01 1.60 7.59
N ARG A 238 -10.14 1.16 8.15
CA ARG A 238 -10.26 0.72 9.55
C ARG A 238 -11.09 -0.55 9.65
N GLY A 239 -10.78 -1.36 10.67
CA GLY A 239 -11.50 -2.60 11.00
C GLY A 239 -10.84 -3.88 10.48
N VAL A 240 -9.96 -3.77 9.48
CA VAL A 240 -9.11 -4.85 8.98
C VAL A 240 -7.66 -4.38 8.90
N ALA A 241 -6.69 -5.30 9.00
CA ALA A 241 -5.32 -5.03 8.62
C ALA A 241 -5.22 -4.89 7.09
N HIS A 242 -4.28 -4.08 6.62
CA HIS A 242 -4.11 -3.78 5.20
C HIS A 242 -2.66 -3.45 4.84
N ASN A 243 -2.31 -3.61 3.56
CA ASN A 243 -0.94 -3.51 3.05
C ASN A 243 -0.47 -2.09 2.68
N ILE A 244 -1.23 -1.04 2.95
CA ILE A 244 -0.89 0.36 2.59
C ILE A 244 0.54 0.76 3.00
N SER A 245 0.98 0.38 4.21
CA SER A 245 2.33 0.70 4.69
C SER A 245 3.42 0.11 3.79
N LEU A 246 3.24 -1.15 3.35
CA LEU A 246 4.15 -1.81 2.42
C LEU A 246 4.13 -1.14 1.05
N LEU A 247 2.93 -0.86 0.52
CA LEU A 247 2.78 -0.20 -0.78
C LEU A 247 3.49 1.14 -0.81
N ARG A 248 3.27 1.96 0.22
CA ARG A 248 3.90 3.29 0.32
C ARG A 248 5.42 3.17 0.39
N GLU A 249 5.94 2.23 1.17
CA GLU A 249 7.39 2.02 1.28
C GLU A 249 7.99 1.58 -0.06
N VAL A 250 7.33 0.70 -0.81
CA VAL A 250 7.76 0.30 -2.15
C VAL A 250 7.82 1.50 -3.10
N ILE A 251 6.78 2.34 -3.11
CA ILE A 251 6.67 3.50 -4.01
C ILE A 251 7.81 4.51 -3.81
N ILE A 252 8.23 4.73 -2.56
CA ILE A 252 9.33 5.66 -2.23
C ILE A 252 10.71 5.00 -2.26
N HIS A 253 10.78 3.67 -2.36
CA HIS A 253 12.05 2.95 -2.24
C HIS A 253 13.02 3.35 -3.37
N PRO A 254 14.29 3.70 -3.08
CA PRO A 254 15.23 4.19 -4.09
C PRO A 254 15.36 3.30 -5.33
N ARG A 255 15.43 1.98 -5.14
CA ARG A 255 15.47 1.00 -6.25
C ARG A 255 14.21 1.06 -7.13
N PHE A 256 13.02 1.21 -6.54
CA PHE A 256 11.77 1.33 -7.31
C PHE A 256 11.72 2.67 -8.06
N VAL A 257 12.11 3.77 -7.40
CA VAL A 257 12.16 5.12 -8.02
C VAL A 257 13.15 5.18 -9.18
N GLN A 258 14.31 4.53 -9.06
CA GLN A 258 15.29 4.41 -10.15
C GLN A 258 14.86 3.42 -11.24
N GLY A 259 13.84 2.60 -10.97
CA GLY A 259 13.43 1.52 -11.84
C GLY A 259 14.48 0.41 -11.89
N ASP A 260 15.25 0.15 -10.83
CA ASP A 260 16.12 -1.01 -10.64
C ASP A 260 15.34 -2.11 -9.89
N ILE A 261 14.48 -2.82 -10.62
CA ILE A 261 13.56 -3.81 -10.05
C ILE A 261 13.65 -5.15 -10.79
N SER A 262 13.21 -6.20 -10.12
CA SER A 262 13.07 -7.56 -10.64
C SER A 262 11.94 -8.26 -9.90
N THR A 263 11.55 -9.47 -10.33
CA THR A 263 10.58 -10.29 -9.59
C THR A 263 11.04 -10.73 -8.21
N LYS A 264 12.30 -10.47 -7.85
CA LYS A 264 12.90 -10.73 -6.53
C LYS A 264 12.98 -9.49 -5.64
N PHE A 265 12.43 -8.35 -6.06
CA PHE A 265 12.54 -7.09 -5.34
C PHE A 265 12.12 -7.19 -3.87
N LEU A 266 10.92 -7.68 -3.58
CA LEU A 266 10.42 -7.76 -2.20
C LEU A 266 11.28 -8.66 -1.28
N PRO A 267 11.63 -9.91 -1.65
CA PRO A 267 12.50 -10.73 -0.79
C PRO A 267 13.94 -10.19 -0.67
N GLU A 268 14.44 -9.44 -1.65
CA GLU A 268 15.77 -8.80 -1.56
C GLU A 268 15.77 -7.57 -0.64
N VAL A 269 14.74 -6.73 -0.75
CA VAL A 269 14.62 -5.48 0.03
C VAL A 269 14.17 -5.76 1.45
N TYR A 270 13.34 -6.78 1.65
CA TYR A 270 12.76 -7.14 2.94
C TYR A 270 12.98 -8.64 3.26
N PRO A 271 14.24 -9.10 3.42
CA PRO A 271 14.52 -10.53 3.65
C PRO A 271 13.91 -11.06 4.96
N ASP A 272 13.78 -10.19 5.98
CA ASP A 272 13.30 -10.54 7.32
C ASP A 272 11.84 -10.14 7.58
N GLY A 273 11.04 -9.87 6.53
CA GLY A 273 9.72 -9.28 6.72
C GLY A 273 9.71 -7.76 6.59
N PHE A 274 8.53 -7.20 6.30
CA PHE A 274 8.30 -5.77 6.36
C PHE A 274 8.20 -5.30 7.81
N LYS A 275 8.99 -4.29 8.18
CA LYS A 275 9.09 -3.77 9.57
C LYS A 275 8.53 -2.35 9.72
N GLY A 276 7.87 -1.82 8.69
CA GLY A 276 7.43 -0.43 8.67
C GLY A 276 8.51 0.50 8.12
N HIS A 277 8.11 1.74 7.85
CA HIS A 277 9.00 2.81 7.45
C HIS A 277 9.98 3.14 8.59
N LYS A 278 11.26 3.34 8.25
CA LYS A 278 12.28 3.73 9.22
C LYS A 278 12.48 5.24 9.18
N LEU A 279 11.98 5.93 10.20
CA LEU A 279 12.12 7.38 10.34
C LEU A 279 13.60 7.81 10.36
N THR A 280 13.91 8.82 9.55
CA THR A 280 15.09 9.66 9.72
C THR A 280 14.98 10.51 10.99
N ASP A 281 16.08 11.11 11.44
CA ASP A 281 16.04 12.01 12.61
C ASP A 281 15.12 13.22 12.39
N LEU A 282 15.02 13.72 11.16
CA LEU A 282 14.09 14.79 10.82
C LEU A 282 12.64 14.32 10.92
N GLU A 283 12.29 13.20 10.28
CA GLU A 283 10.93 12.65 10.30
C GLU A 283 10.50 12.23 11.71
N ARG A 284 11.43 11.74 12.54
CA ARG A 284 11.17 11.50 13.97
C ARG A 284 10.79 12.79 14.68
N ARG A 285 11.56 13.88 14.49
CA ARG A 285 11.26 15.18 15.08
C ARG A 285 9.92 15.74 14.56
N GLU A 286 9.63 15.59 13.27
CA GLU A 286 8.34 15.94 12.67
C GLU A 286 7.18 15.20 13.33
N LEU A 287 7.30 13.87 13.50
CA LEU A 287 6.30 13.05 14.18
C LEU A 287 6.11 13.47 15.65
N LEU A 288 7.19 13.64 16.40
CA LEU A 288 7.16 14.04 17.81
C LEU A 288 6.54 15.44 17.98
N ALA A 289 6.90 16.39 17.13
CA ALA A 289 6.34 17.72 17.14
C ALA A 289 4.84 17.71 16.83
N THR A 290 4.46 16.97 15.79
CA THR A 290 3.06 16.79 15.39
C THR A 290 2.23 16.14 16.50
N ALA A 291 2.76 15.09 17.13
CA ALA A 291 2.13 14.40 18.25
C ALA A 291 1.94 15.34 19.46
N GLY A 292 2.97 16.12 19.81
CA GLY A 292 2.90 17.13 20.87
C GLY A 292 1.86 18.22 20.58
N SER A 293 1.84 18.76 19.36
CA SER A 293 0.85 19.76 18.94
C SER A 293 -0.58 19.20 18.95
N LEU A 294 -0.78 17.97 18.47
CA LEU A 294 -2.08 17.30 18.50
C LEU A 294 -2.57 17.11 19.94
N TYR A 295 -1.70 16.64 20.84
CA TYR A 295 -2.02 16.49 22.26
C TYR A 295 -2.43 17.83 22.88
N VAL A 296 -1.67 18.90 22.66
CA VAL A 296 -2.03 20.23 23.21
C VAL A 296 -3.32 20.76 22.61
N ALA A 297 -3.56 20.58 21.31
CA ALA A 297 -4.82 20.96 20.67
C ALA A 297 -6.02 20.26 21.31
N GLU A 298 -5.89 18.97 21.63
CA GLU A 298 -6.91 18.19 22.34
C GLU A 298 -7.13 18.67 23.78
N GLN A 299 -6.06 18.96 24.52
CA GLN A 299 -6.17 19.49 25.89
C GLN A 299 -6.89 20.84 25.90
N LEU A 300 -6.50 21.75 25.00
CA LEU A 300 -7.15 23.05 24.85
C LEU A 300 -8.62 22.91 24.43
N ARG A 301 -8.95 21.93 23.56
CA ARG A 301 -10.34 21.65 23.19
C ARG A 301 -11.15 21.09 24.35
N SER A 302 -10.56 20.24 25.18
CA SER A 302 -11.20 19.61 26.35
C SER A 302 -11.52 20.62 27.46
N GLN A 303 -10.80 21.74 27.51
CA GLN A 303 -11.09 22.85 28.43
C GLN A 303 -12.27 23.73 27.99
N ARG A 304 -12.81 23.52 26.78
CA ARG A 304 -13.99 24.23 26.27
C ARG A 304 -15.25 23.40 26.54
N PHE A 305 -15.87 23.66 27.68
CA PHE A 305 -17.13 23.06 28.10
C PHE A 305 -18.32 23.85 27.55
N LEU A 306 -19.43 23.16 27.27
CA LEU A 306 -20.72 23.78 27.00
C LEU A 306 -21.50 23.94 28.32
N GLY A 307 -22.17 25.08 28.48
CA GLY A 307 -22.97 25.38 29.68
C GLY A 307 -22.17 25.98 30.84
N THR A 308 -22.86 26.25 31.95
CA THR A 308 -22.27 26.84 33.15
C THR A 308 -21.67 25.74 34.02
N PRO A 309 -20.34 25.72 34.22
CA PRO A 309 -19.70 24.69 35.05
C PRO A 309 -20.13 24.86 36.52
N ARG A 310 -20.39 23.74 37.20
CA ARG A 310 -20.75 23.73 38.64
C ARG A 310 -19.59 24.12 39.57
N ILE A 311 -18.37 24.15 39.04
CA ILE A 311 -17.13 24.45 39.75
C ILE A 311 -16.39 25.54 38.97
N PRO A 312 -15.71 26.48 39.63
CA PRO A 312 -14.87 27.45 38.95
C PRO A 312 -13.83 26.77 38.05
N VAL A 313 -13.89 27.03 36.75
CA VAL A 313 -12.90 26.51 35.81
C VAL A 313 -11.63 27.35 35.93
N ALA A 314 -10.54 26.73 36.36
CA ALA A 314 -9.22 27.35 36.33
C ALA A 314 -8.89 27.72 34.88
N LYS A 315 -8.78 29.01 34.58
CA LYS A 315 -8.28 29.46 33.28
C LYS A 315 -6.79 29.14 33.20
N SER A 316 -6.43 28.18 32.36
CA SER A 316 -5.03 27.93 32.05
C SER A 316 -4.43 29.20 31.43
N LYS A 317 -3.46 29.81 32.13
CA LYS A 317 -2.66 30.94 31.60
C LYS A 317 -1.44 30.46 30.80
N GLY A 318 -1.15 29.16 30.83
CA GLY A 318 0.01 28.59 30.15
C GLY A 318 -0.14 28.64 28.64
N ARG A 319 0.82 29.29 27.96
CA ARG A 319 1.03 29.18 26.51
C ARG A 319 2.10 28.14 26.16
N SER A 320 2.65 27.47 27.17
CA SER A 320 3.72 26.49 27.05
C SER A 320 3.36 25.21 27.81
N TRP A 321 3.74 24.07 27.24
CA TRP A 321 3.53 22.72 27.77
C TRP A 321 4.85 21.95 27.67
N GLU A 322 5.29 21.39 28.79
CA GLU A 322 6.39 20.43 28.82
C GLU A 322 5.82 19.01 28.78
N LEU A 323 6.10 18.30 27.69
CA LEU A 323 5.64 16.93 27.45
C LEU A 323 6.82 15.97 27.45
N SER A 324 6.51 14.71 27.71
CA SER A 324 7.39 13.57 27.51
C SER A 324 6.70 12.62 26.55
N VAL A 325 7.31 12.39 25.39
CA VAL A 325 6.79 11.51 24.35
C VAL A 325 7.66 10.25 24.29
N ARG A 326 7.08 9.09 24.57
CA ARG A 326 7.73 7.79 24.35
C ARG A 326 7.45 7.31 22.94
N LEU A 327 8.48 6.88 22.22
CA LEU A 327 8.39 6.28 20.88
C LEU A 327 9.40 5.12 20.80
N GLY A 328 8.89 3.89 20.68
CA GLY A 328 9.72 2.69 20.89
C GLY A 328 10.35 2.70 22.28
N ASP A 329 11.65 2.43 22.34
CA ASP A 329 12.43 2.45 23.60
C ASP A 329 12.91 3.87 23.98
N GLY A 330 12.69 4.87 23.11
CA GLY A 330 13.13 6.25 23.34
C GLY A 330 12.10 7.08 24.10
N ILE A 331 12.58 7.96 24.99
CA ILE A 331 11.78 8.98 25.68
C ILE A 331 12.32 10.35 25.28
N TYR A 332 11.45 11.19 24.73
CA TYR A 332 11.80 12.47 24.14
C TYR A 332 11.10 13.61 24.90
N PRO A 333 11.84 14.58 25.48
CA PRO A 333 11.24 15.80 25.99
C PRO A 333 10.76 16.66 24.82
N VAL A 334 9.52 17.12 24.88
CA VAL A 334 8.89 17.94 23.85
C VAL A 334 8.28 19.18 24.50
N ALA A 335 8.83 20.36 24.20
CA ALA A 335 8.29 21.62 24.69
C ALA A 335 7.41 22.26 23.61
N VAL A 336 6.11 22.36 23.87
CA VAL A 336 5.14 22.92 22.93
C VAL A 336 4.73 24.30 23.40
N SER A 337 4.80 25.29 22.53
CA SER A 337 4.22 26.62 22.77
C SER A 337 3.20 26.95 21.69
N LYS A 338 2.11 27.64 22.06
CA LYS A 338 1.06 28.00 21.10
C LYS A 338 0.98 29.51 20.92
N ASP A 339 1.04 29.95 19.67
CA ASP A 339 0.80 31.33 19.27
C ASP A 339 -0.23 31.40 18.14
N GLY A 340 -1.39 32.00 18.43
CA GLY A 340 -2.53 32.00 17.52
C GLY A 340 -2.98 30.59 17.10
N SER A 341 -2.90 30.30 15.81
CA SER A 341 -3.18 28.99 15.20
C SER A 341 -1.94 28.10 15.04
N SER A 342 -0.75 28.62 15.33
CA SER A 342 0.52 27.92 15.17
C SER A 342 1.03 27.35 16.50
N PHE A 343 1.77 26.26 16.41
CA PHE A 343 2.49 25.65 17.52
C PHE A 343 3.98 25.70 17.22
N SER A 344 4.75 26.28 18.11
CA SER A 344 6.20 26.17 18.06
C SER A 344 6.66 25.10 19.04
N VAL A 345 7.30 24.06 18.50
CA VAL A 345 7.64 22.84 19.23
C VAL A 345 9.14 22.64 19.23
N GLU A 346 9.73 22.46 20.41
CA GLU A 346 11.14 22.14 20.58
C GLU A 346 11.31 20.66 20.89
N VAL A 347 12.09 19.95 20.06
CA VAL A 347 12.42 18.53 20.18
C VAL A 347 13.92 18.36 19.86
N ASP A 348 14.66 17.67 20.73
CA ASP A 348 16.10 17.44 20.58
C ASP A 348 16.91 18.74 20.31
N GLY A 349 16.50 19.85 20.94
CA GLY A 349 17.13 21.18 20.77
C GLY A 349 16.83 21.88 19.44
N MET A 350 15.98 21.29 18.59
CA MET A 350 15.51 21.89 17.34
C MET A 350 14.08 22.41 17.51
N LYS A 351 13.82 23.62 16.99
CA LYS A 351 12.52 24.27 17.04
C LYS A 351 11.82 24.14 15.69
N LEU A 352 10.69 23.47 15.68
CA LEU A 352 9.81 23.26 14.52
C LEU A 352 8.54 24.11 14.66
N ASN A 353 8.03 24.62 13.55
CA ASN A 353 6.74 25.30 13.48
C ASN A 353 5.68 24.38 12.89
N VAL A 354 4.64 24.07 13.67
CA VAL A 354 3.55 23.16 13.31
C VAL A 354 2.25 23.95 13.21
N THR A 355 1.61 23.90 12.05
CA THR A 355 0.31 24.52 11.81
C THR A 355 -0.69 23.49 11.32
N SER A 356 -1.92 23.54 11.85
CA SER A 356 -3.05 22.71 11.42
C SER A 356 -4.35 23.30 11.95
N GLU A 357 -5.46 23.07 11.25
CA GLU A 357 -6.80 23.39 11.75
C GLU A 357 -7.24 22.48 12.91
N TRP A 358 -6.59 21.32 13.08
CA TRP A 358 -6.91 20.32 14.10
C TRP A 358 -8.41 19.99 14.17
N ASN A 359 -8.99 19.55 13.05
CA ASN A 359 -10.33 18.97 13.06
C ASN A 359 -10.27 17.56 13.68
N LEU A 360 -10.36 17.50 15.01
CA LEU A 360 -10.22 16.26 15.80
C LEU A 360 -11.31 15.20 15.54
N ALA A 361 -12.35 15.53 14.76
CA ALA A 361 -13.37 14.62 14.28
C ALA A 361 -13.02 13.98 12.93
N SER A 362 -12.09 14.57 12.18
CA SER A 362 -11.61 14.05 10.90
C SER A 362 -10.66 12.86 11.12
N PRO A 363 -10.75 11.79 10.32
CA PRO A 363 -9.74 10.72 10.32
C PRO A 363 -8.41 11.19 9.71
N LEU A 364 -8.46 12.16 8.80
CA LEU A 364 -7.30 12.76 8.13
C LEU A 364 -7.02 14.13 8.74
N LEU A 365 -5.80 14.33 9.21
CA LEU A 365 -5.33 15.59 9.75
C LEU A 365 -4.22 16.12 8.85
N SER A 366 -4.47 17.24 8.17
CA SER A 366 -3.42 17.94 7.41
C SER A 366 -2.62 18.80 8.38
N VAL A 367 -1.30 18.63 8.35
CA VAL A 367 -0.35 19.32 9.22
C VAL A 367 0.76 19.89 8.36
N THR A 368 1.13 21.15 8.58
CA THR A 368 2.30 21.76 7.94
C THR A 368 3.39 21.92 8.97
N ILE A 369 4.59 21.41 8.68
CA ILE A 369 5.77 21.45 9.55
C ILE A 369 6.87 22.18 8.78
N ASP A 370 7.24 23.37 9.24
CA ASP A 370 8.23 24.25 8.58
C ASP A 370 7.98 24.44 7.06
N GLY A 371 6.71 24.52 6.67
CA GLY A 371 6.28 24.69 5.28
C GLY A 371 6.05 23.37 4.51
N THR A 372 6.45 22.22 5.07
CA THR A 372 6.20 20.90 4.49
C THR A 372 4.82 20.39 4.92
N GLN A 373 3.92 20.20 3.96
CA GLN A 373 2.60 19.63 4.22
C GLN A 373 2.69 18.10 4.37
N ARG A 374 2.03 17.57 5.39
CA ARG A 374 1.90 16.15 5.70
C ARG A 374 0.43 15.82 5.99
N THR A 375 0.04 14.60 5.69
CA THR A 375 -1.23 14.02 6.15
C THR A 375 -0.92 12.97 7.21
N ILE A 376 -1.58 13.08 8.35
CA ILE A 376 -1.49 12.08 9.43
C ILE A 376 -2.87 11.51 9.72
N GLN A 377 -2.91 10.32 10.31
CA GLN A 377 -4.14 9.73 10.81
C GLN A 377 -3.97 9.29 12.26
N ARG A 378 -4.86 9.72 13.16
CA ARG A 378 -4.88 9.19 14.53
C ARG A 378 -5.71 7.91 14.56
N ILE A 379 -5.05 6.76 14.74
CA ILE A 379 -5.68 5.43 14.76
C ILE A 379 -6.43 5.20 16.06
N SER A 380 -5.77 5.50 17.19
CA SER A 380 -6.32 5.26 18.52
C SER A 380 -5.70 6.19 19.55
N ARG A 381 -6.40 6.35 20.68
CA ARG A 381 -5.88 6.95 21.90
C ARG A 381 -6.58 6.35 23.12
N ASN A 382 -5.93 6.36 24.26
CA ASN A 382 -6.54 5.99 25.53
C ASN A 382 -6.19 6.99 26.65
N ALA A 383 -6.70 6.72 27.86
CA ALA A 383 -6.50 7.59 29.01
C ALA A 383 -5.09 7.55 29.61
N SER A 384 -4.27 6.53 29.31
CA SER A 384 -2.87 6.44 29.77
C SER A 384 -1.90 7.27 28.91
N GLY A 385 -2.43 8.04 27.94
CA GLY A 385 -1.64 8.84 27.02
C GLY A 385 -1.09 8.04 25.84
N GLU A 386 -1.41 6.74 25.73
CA GLU A 386 -1.04 5.96 24.55
C GLU A 386 -1.86 6.42 23.36
N THR A 387 -1.18 6.64 22.25
CA THR A 387 -1.79 7.01 20.97
C THR A 387 -1.08 6.30 19.83
N SER A 388 -1.83 5.88 18.82
CA SER A 388 -1.28 5.35 17.59
C SER A 388 -1.52 6.35 16.46
N ILE A 389 -0.46 6.80 15.82
CA ILE A 389 -0.50 7.76 14.72
C ILE A 389 0.09 7.11 13.48
N GLN A 390 -0.68 7.09 12.39
CA GLN A 390 -0.16 6.79 11.07
C GLN A 390 0.54 8.02 10.50
N PHE A 391 1.82 7.87 10.20
CA PHE A 391 2.69 8.87 9.62
C PHE A 391 3.56 8.20 8.56
N LEU A 392 3.62 8.77 7.36
CA LEU A 392 4.35 8.19 6.23
C LEU A 392 3.95 6.71 6.00
N GLY A 393 2.64 6.45 5.93
CA GLY A 393 2.05 5.11 5.78
C GLY A 393 2.22 4.13 6.93
N THR A 394 3.09 4.41 7.91
CA THR A 394 3.40 3.50 9.03
C THR A 394 2.70 3.95 10.31
N VAL A 395 2.16 3.00 11.08
CA VAL A 395 1.52 3.28 12.37
C VAL A 395 2.57 3.24 13.48
N TYR A 396 2.84 4.39 14.09
CA TYR A 396 3.72 4.52 15.25
C TYR A 396 2.90 4.55 16.53
N LYS A 397 3.30 3.74 17.51
CA LYS A 397 2.75 3.77 18.87
C LYS A 397 3.56 4.76 19.70
N LEU A 398 2.89 5.74 20.27
CA LEU A 398 3.48 6.75 21.13
C LEU A 398 2.78 6.77 22.49
N GLN A 399 3.48 7.23 23.53
CA GLN A 399 2.85 7.63 24.77
C GLN A 399 3.18 9.09 25.06
N ILE A 400 2.15 9.94 25.15
CA ILE A 400 2.31 11.39 25.36
C ILE A 400 1.79 11.75 26.73
N LEU A 401 2.69 12.19 27.60
CA LEU A 401 2.39 12.61 28.98
C LEU A 401 2.89 14.03 29.21
N THR A 402 2.32 14.73 30.19
CA THR A 402 2.97 15.91 30.76
C THR A 402 4.25 15.47 31.48
N LYS A 403 5.23 16.36 31.61
CA LYS A 403 6.48 16.07 32.33
C LYS A 403 6.26 15.47 33.72
N VAL A 404 5.37 16.09 34.51
CA VAL A 404 5.03 15.61 35.86
C VAL A 404 4.39 14.22 35.81
N ALA A 405 3.47 13.97 34.87
CA ALA A 405 2.85 12.66 34.73
C ALA A 405 3.85 11.57 34.32
N ALA A 406 4.83 11.90 33.46
CA ALA A 406 5.91 10.98 33.10
C ALA A 406 6.87 10.72 34.25
N GLU A 407 7.20 11.74 35.06
CA GLU A 407 8.02 11.57 36.26
C GLU A 407 7.33 10.67 37.30
N LEU A 408 6.00 10.71 37.38
CA LEU A 408 5.22 9.87 38.28
C LEU A 408 4.92 8.48 37.70
N SER A 409 4.88 8.31 36.38
CA SER A 409 4.54 7.03 35.75
C SER A 409 5.58 5.95 36.04
N LYS A 410 6.82 6.30 36.36
CA LYS A 410 7.87 5.36 36.80
C LYS A 410 7.53 4.62 38.10
N TYR A 411 6.59 5.13 38.89
CA TYR A 411 6.11 4.48 40.11
C TYR A 411 4.91 3.56 39.84
N MET A 412 4.36 3.56 38.63
CA MET A 412 3.30 2.62 38.26
C MET A 412 3.91 1.23 38.12
N PRO A 413 3.34 0.21 38.77
CA PRO A 413 3.79 -1.16 38.59
C PRO A 413 3.68 -1.57 37.12
N GLU A 414 4.71 -2.23 36.60
CA GLU A 414 4.61 -2.88 35.29
C GLU A 414 3.55 -3.97 35.38
N LYS A 415 2.58 -3.91 34.46
CA LYS A 415 1.60 -4.96 34.33
C LYS A 415 2.31 -6.15 33.69
N ALA A 416 2.58 -7.19 34.46
CA ALA A 416 3.10 -8.44 33.92
C ALA A 416 2.14 -8.92 32.81
N GLU A 417 2.67 -9.12 31.60
CA GLU A 417 1.90 -9.78 30.56
C GLU A 417 1.60 -11.20 31.03
N GLU A 418 0.33 -11.58 31.08
CA GLU A 418 -0.03 -12.96 31.35
C GLU A 418 0.46 -13.80 30.17
N ASP A 419 1.46 -14.66 30.40
CA ASP A 419 1.94 -15.60 29.40
C ASP A 419 0.85 -16.63 29.08
N THR A 420 0.13 -16.34 28.01
CA THR A 420 -0.92 -17.18 27.43
C THR A 420 -0.43 -17.87 26.15
N SER A 421 0.87 -17.77 25.83
CA SER A 421 1.44 -18.19 24.55
C SER A 421 1.23 -19.68 24.23
N SER A 422 1.15 -20.54 25.25
CA SER A 422 0.98 -21.98 25.11
C SER A 422 -0.42 -22.48 25.47
N ILE A 423 -1.31 -21.61 25.97
CA ILE A 423 -2.62 -22.00 26.49
C ILE A 423 -3.72 -21.07 25.97
N LEU A 424 -4.53 -21.60 25.04
CA LEU A 424 -5.78 -20.97 24.62
C LEU A 424 -6.90 -21.35 25.61
N ARG A 425 -7.21 -20.47 26.56
CA ARG A 425 -8.32 -20.68 27.50
C ARG A 425 -9.65 -20.27 26.86
N SER A 426 -10.71 -21.06 27.09
CA SER A 426 -12.07 -20.64 26.70
C SER A 426 -12.51 -19.47 27.58
N PRO A 427 -12.85 -18.30 27.01
CA PRO A 427 -13.28 -17.14 27.79
C PRO A 427 -14.73 -17.28 28.29
N MET A 428 -15.47 -18.28 27.80
CA MET A 428 -16.87 -18.50 28.16
C MET A 428 -17.19 -20.00 28.26
N PRO A 429 -18.13 -20.38 29.15
CA PRO A 429 -18.71 -21.72 29.14
C PRO A 429 -19.67 -21.83 27.94
N GLY A 430 -19.25 -22.53 26.90
CA GLY A 430 -20.03 -22.72 25.68
C GLY A 430 -19.60 -23.95 24.89
N THR A 431 -20.29 -24.20 23.78
CA THR A 431 -19.98 -25.31 22.86
C THR A 431 -19.04 -24.84 21.76
N VAL A 432 -17.96 -25.60 21.52
CA VAL A 432 -17.06 -25.34 20.39
C VAL A 432 -17.77 -25.71 19.10
N VAL A 433 -18.06 -24.72 18.26
CA VAL A 433 -18.77 -24.92 16.97
C VAL A 433 -17.82 -25.38 15.87
N ALA A 434 -16.60 -24.81 15.82
CA ALA A 434 -15.59 -25.15 14.83
C ALA A 434 -14.18 -24.85 15.35
N VAL A 435 -13.20 -25.59 14.84
CA VAL A 435 -11.76 -25.33 15.03
C VAL A 435 -11.12 -25.27 13.64
N SER A 436 -10.64 -24.09 13.25
CA SER A 436 -10.13 -23.83 11.89
C SER A 436 -8.62 -24.04 11.75
N VAL A 437 -7.98 -24.67 12.74
CA VAL A 437 -6.53 -24.92 12.79
C VAL A 437 -6.28 -26.41 13.06
N LYS A 438 -5.23 -26.97 12.49
CA LYS A 438 -4.81 -28.36 12.67
C LYS A 438 -3.59 -28.46 13.61
N PRO A 439 -3.38 -29.61 14.28
CA PRO A 439 -2.16 -29.84 15.04
C PRO A 439 -0.90 -29.64 14.16
N GLY A 440 0.00 -28.77 14.60
CA GLY A 440 1.24 -28.43 13.87
C GLY A 440 1.16 -27.18 12.99
N ASP A 441 -0.02 -26.60 12.81
CA ASP A 441 -0.17 -25.33 12.09
C ASP A 441 0.50 -24.18 12.87
N LYS A 442 1.18 -23.28 12.14
CA LYS A 442 1.72 -22.04 12.70
C LYS A 442 0.64 -20.96 12.63
N VAL A 443 0.16 -20.52 13.79
CA VAL A 443 -0.93 -19.52 13.95
C VAL A 443 -0.42 -18.13 14.29
#